data_AF-A0A6V6ZDT5-F1
#
_entry.id   AF-A0A6V6ZDT5-F1
#
_cell.length_a   1.000
_cell.length_b   1.000
_cell.length_c   1.000
_cell.angle_alpha   90.00
_cell.angle_beta   90.00
_cell.angle_gamma   90.00
#
_symmetry.space_group_name_H-M   'P 1'
#
loop_
_entity.id
_entity.type
_entity.pdbx_description
1 polymer ?
#
loop_
_entity_poly.entity_id
_entity_poly.type
_entity_poly.pdbx_seq_one_letter_code
_entity_poly.pdbx_strand_id
1 'polypeptide(L)'
;MTKKIFTKIVVFFTLFVIIGILGLTLWDYFHDGVPGHNLLKRKDLPKISNWWGLLSIPLVTYISLKRIEKRVNFKTDFTNQIFFKKHIVPFLIALVYGIFIVVFSSTGNSKISYSMFLILFVVALFVPIYKSEYFLGFVLGLTYTFGGALPVIIALVLSTVFYLLFNYIGPIFVFIGTKIGVFEKGK
;
A
#
# COMPACT_ATOMS: atom_id res chain seq x y z
N MET A 1 22.83 -7.63 4.04
CA MET A 1 22.34 -6.43 4.79
C MET A 1 22.16 -6.80 6.26
N THR A 2 22.58 -5.97 7.23
CA THR A 2 22.42 -6.28 8.66
C THR A 2 21.18 -5.64 9.27
N LYS A 3 20.68 -6.19 10.38
CA LYS A 3 19.55 -5.62 11.14
C LYS A 3 19.77 -4.15 11.49
N LYS A 4 20.97 -3.80 11.97
CA LYS A 4 21.35 -2.41 12.31
C LYS A 4 21.24 -1.46 11.12
N ILE A 5 21.65 -1.91 9.92
CA ILE A 5 21.50 -1.12 8.69
C ILE A 5 20.02 -0.96 8.35
N PHE A 6 19.21 -2.02 8.44
CA PHE A 6 17.78 -1.94 8.16
C PHE A 6 17.07 -0.97 9.11
N THR A 7 17.37 -1.03 10.41
CA THR A 7 16.82 -0.08 11.38
C THR A 7 17.15 1.38 11.01
N LYS A 8 18.37 1.66 10.52
CA LYS A 8 18.73 2.99 10.02
C LYS A 8 17.90 3.38 8.79
N ILE A 9 17.66 2.46 7.86
CA ILE A 9 16.76 2.69 6.71
C ILE A 9 15.34 3.00 7.18
N VAL A 10 14.82 2.30 8.20
CA VAL A 10 13.50 2.60 8.75
C VAL A 10 13.40 4.05 9.21
N VAL A 11 14.38 4.51 9.98
CA VAL A 11 14.41 5.89 10.49
C VAL A 11 14.55 6.88 9.35
N PHE A 12 15.54 6.69 8.47
CA PHE A 12 15.81 7.61 7.35
C PHE A 12 14.62 7.73 6.41
N PHE A 13 14.01 6.60 6.03
CA PHE A 13 12.85 6.60 5.15
C PHE A 13 11.63 7.23 5.81
N THR A 14 11.40 6.96 7.10
CA THR A 14 10.30 7.62 7.84
C THR A 14 10.51 9.13 7.91
N LEU A 15 11.73 9.60 8.18
CA LEU A 15 12.07 11.03 8.18
C LEU A 15 11.88 11.65 6.79
N PHE A 16 12.31 10.96 5.73
CA PHE A 16 12.09 11.40 4.35
C PHE A 16 10.59 11.58 4.06
N VAL A 17 9.76 10.62 4.48
CA VAL A 17 8.30 10.71 4.33
C VAL A 17 7.71 11.84 5.17
N ILE A 18 8.18 12.05 6.41
CA ILE A 18 7.75 13.18 7.25
C ILE A 18 8.03 14.51 6.55
N ILE A 19 9.24 14.70 6.04
CA ILE A 19 9.62 15.92 5.32
C ILE A 19 8.75 16.12 4.08
N GLY A 20 8.49 15.04 3.33
CA GLY A 20 7.63 15.09 2.15
C GLY A 20 6.19 15.53 2.45
N ILE A 21 5.56 14.94 3.47
CA ILE A 21 4.18 15.29 3.85
C ILE A 21 4.11 16.67 4.51
N LEU A 22 5.11 17.05 5.31
CA LEU A 22 5.22 18.41 5.84
C LEU A 22 5.31 19.43 4.71
N GLY A 23 6.21 19.20 3.74
CA GLY A 23 6.36 20.07 2.58
C GLY A 23 5.06 20.21 1.78
N LEU A 24 4.38 19.09 1.50
CA LEU A 24 3.09 19.09 0.80
C LEU A 24 2.00 19.84 1.59
N THR A 25 1.89 19.58 2.89
CA THR A 25 0.85 20.19 3.73
C THR A 25 1.11 21.69 3.93
N LEU A 26 2.37 22.09 4.07
CA LEU A 26 2.77 23.51 4.14
C LEU A 26 2.49 24.22 2.81
N TRP A 27 2.79 23.57 1.68
CA TRP A 27 2.45 24.10 0.36
C TRP A 27 0.95 24.35 0.24
N ASP A 28 0.12 23.36 0.56
CA ASP A 28 -1.34 23.48 0.56
C ASP A 28 -1.79 24.61 1.50
N TYR A 29 -1.22 24.69 2.70
CA TYR A 29 -1.57 25.72 3.69
C TYR A 29 -1.34 27.16 3.17
N PHE A 30 -0.26 27.40 2.43
CA PHE A 30 0.08 28.75 1.93
C PHE A 30 -0.60 29.13 0.62
N HIS A 31 -1.07 28.18 -0.19
CA HIS A 31 -1.66 28.47 -1.50
C HIS A 31 -3.20 28.45 -1.50
N ASP A 32 -3.80 27.36 -0.99
CA ASP A 32 -5.24 27.11 -1.14
C ASP A 32 -5.93 26.66 0.16
N GLY A 33 -5.17 26.58 1.26
CA GLY A 33 -5.57 25.96 2.52
C GLY A 33 -5.53 24.43 2.45
N VAL A 34 -5.36 23.79 3.62
CA VAL A 34 -5.24 22.33 3.67
C VAL A 34 -6.58 21.66 3.33
N PRO A 35 -6.65 20.87 2.24
CA PRO A 35 -7.91 20.33 1.78
C PRO A 35 -8.43 19.24 2.72
N GLY A 36 -9.71 18.93 2.58
CA GLY A 36 -10.32 17.80 3.27
C GLY A 36 -11.27 17.06 2.35
N HIS A 37 -11.32 15.74 2.52
CA HIS A 37 -12.05 14.83 1.67
C HIS A 37 -13.23 14.24 2.44
N ASN A 38 -14.43 14.37 1.88
CA ASN A 38 -15.59 13.64 2.40
C ASN A 38 -15.40 12.15 2.08
N LEU A 39 -15.67 11.30 3.07
CA LEU A 39 -15.64 9.85 2.89
C LEU A 39 -16.53 9.44 1.71
N LEU A 40 -16.01 8.58 0.82
CA LEU A 40 -16.71 8.04 -0.34
C LEU A 40 -17.33 9.11 -1.28
N LYS A 41 -16.80 10.34 -1.28
CA LYS A 41 -17.37 11.50 -2.01
C LYS A 41 -18.83 11.83 -1.63
N ARG A 42 -19.28 11.37 -0.47
CA ARG A 42 -20.63 11.61 0.06
C ARG A 42 -20.63 12.80 1.00
N LYS A 43 -21.39 13.85 0.68
CA LYS A 43 -21.42 15.10 1.46
C LYS A 43 -22.04 14.93 2.85
N ASP A 44 -22.81 13.88 3.07
CA ASP A 44 -23.41 13.53 4.35
C ASP A 44 -22.46 12.79 5.31
N LEU A 45 -21.28 12.38 4.84
CA LEU A 45 -20.27 11.71 5.66
C LEU A 45 -19.17 12.69 6.14
N PRO A 46 -18.46 12.35 7.25
CA PRO A 46 -17.41 13.20 7.79
C PRO A 46 -16.35 13.60 6.75
N LYS A 47 -16.00 14.89 6.77
CA LYS A 47 -14.86 15.45 6.03
C LYS A 47 -13.58 15.18 6.80
N ILE A 48 -12.66 14.43 6.21
CA ILE A 48 -11.35 14.15 6.79
C ILE A 48 -10.34 15.13 6.21
N SER A 49 -9.74 15.96 7.07
CA SER A 49 -8.69 16.90 6.66
C SER A 49 -7.37 16.20 6.38
N ASN A 50 -6.62 16.71 5.40
CA ASN A 50 -5.28 16.25 5.08
C ASN A 50 -4.25 16.51 6.19
N TRP A 51 -4.56 17.36 7.19
CA TRP A 51 -3.74 17.53 8.40
C TRP A 51 -3.45 16.21 9.10
N TRP A 52 -4.41 15.27 9.09
CA TRP A 52 -4.21 13.94 9.65
C TRP A 52 -3.08 13.17 8.97
N GLY A 53 -2.74 13.52 7.73
CA GLY A 53 -1.61 12.95 6.99
C GLY A 53 -0.27 13.14 7.66
N LEU A 54 -0.07 14.24 8.39
CA LEU A 54 1.16 14.49 9.15
C LEU A 54 1.42 13.45 10.24
N LEU A 55 0.36 12.83 10.75
CA LEU A 55 0.46 11.77 11.74
C LEU A 55 0.32 10.38 11.10
N SER A 56 -0.71 10.19 10.28
CA SER A 56 -1.08 8.87 9.76
C SER A 56 0.00 8.28 8.85
N ILE A 57 0.60 9.09 7.97
CA ILE A 57 1.55 8.60 6.96
C ILE A 57 2.89 8.22 7.58
N PRO A 58 3.53 9.04 8.45
CA PRO A 58 4.74 8.62 9.16
C PRO A 58 4.53 7.39 10.02
N LEU A 59 3.40 7.33 10.74
CA LEU A 59 3.07 6.21 11.61
C LEU A 59 2.93 4.90 10.82
N VAL A 60 2.16 4.93 9.72
CA VAL A 60 1.99 3.78 8.82
C VAL A 60 3.30 3.37 8.18
N THR A 61 4.12 4.33 7.78
CA THR A 61 5.44 4.08 7.21
C THR A 61 6.33 3.34 8.20
N TYR A 62 6.45 3.88 9.42
CA TYR A 62 7.26 3.29 10.48
C TYR A 62 6.77 1.88 10.84
N ILE A 63 5.47 1.71 11.09
CA ILE A 63 4.88 0.41 11.46
C ILE A 63 5.09 -0.61 10.33
N SER A 64 4.85 -0.22 9.07
CA SER A 64 5.00 -1.13 7.93
C SER A 64 6.44 -1.59 7.77
N LEU A 65 7.40 -0.66 7.87
CA LEU A 65 8.82 -0.99 7.81
C LEU A 65 9.28 -1.85 9.00
N LYS A 66 8.75 -1.61 10.21
CA LYS A 66 9.02 -2.48 11.37
C LYS A 66 8.44 -3.88 11.20
N ARG A 67 7.27 -4.03 10.58
CA ARG A 67 6.71 -5.34 10.24
C ARG A 67 7.55 -6.07 9.20
N ILE A 68 8.13 -5.34 8.24
CA ILE A 68 9.09 -5.90 7.28
C ILE A 68 10.37 -6.33 8.01
N GLU A 69 10.95 -5.47 8.87
CA GLU A 69 12.15 -5.77 9.67
C GLU A 69 12.02 -7.09 10.46
N LYS A 70 10.84 -7.35 11.03
CA LYS A 70 10.56 -8.59 11.79
C LYS A 70 10.50 -9.85 10.92
N ARG A 71 10.19 -9.73 9.63
CA ARG A 71 10.06 -10.87 8.69
C ARG A 71 11.33 -11.11 7.87
N VAL A 72 12.16 -10.09 7.69
CA VAL A 72 13.43 -10.21 6.96
C VAL A 72 14.35 -11.16 7.73
N ASN A 73 14.83 -12.20 7.05
CA ASN A 73 15.84 -13.07 7.63
C ASN A 73 17.23 -12.56 7.24
N PHE A 74 17.81 -11.74 8.11
CA PHE A 74 19.12 -11.11 7.88
C PHE A 74 20.30 -12.08 7.74
N LYS A 75 20.11 -13.39 8.01
CA LYS A 75 21.13 -14.42 7.76
C LYS A 75 21.00 -15.01 6.35
N THR A 76 19.79 -15.25 5.85
CA THR A 76 19.55 -15.93 4.57
C THR A 76 19.30 -14.97 3.40
N ASP A 77 18.71 -13.80 3.64
CA ASP A 77 18.48 -12.78 2.61
C ASP A 77 19.74 -11.93 2.35
N PHE A 78 20.93 -12.51 2.56
CA PHE A 78 22.21 -11.78 2.55
C PHE A 78 22.59 -11.29 1.15
N THR A 79 22.11 -11.97 0.10
CA THR A 79 22.25 -11.50 -1.28
C THR A 79 21.26 -10.37 -1.52
N ASN A 80 21.77 -9.18 -1.86
CA ASN A 80 20.97 -8.00 -2.16
C ASN A 80 19.85 -8.29 -3.19
N GLN A 81 20.05 -9.23 -4.11
CA GLN A 81 19.05 -9.65 -5.10
C GLN A 81 17.79 -10.28 -4.48
N ILE A 82 17.94 -11.14 -3.46
CA ILE A 82 16.79 -11.81 -2.80
C ILE A 82 15.99 -10.77 -2.03
N PHE A 83 16.68 -9.92 -1.26
CA PHE A 83 16.05 -8.83 -0.54
C PHE A 83 15.29 -7.88 -1.47
N PHE A 84 15.92 -7.51 -2.60
CA PHE A 84 15.29 -6.64 -3.59
C PHE A 84 14.02 -7.25 -4.17
N LYS A 85 14.07 -8.51 -4.61
CA LYS A 85 12.90 -9.22 -5.16
C LYS A 85 11.78 -9.42 -4.14
N LYS A 86 12.11 -9.72 -2.88
CA LYS A 86 11.12 -10.00 -1.83
C LYS A 86 10.49 -8.75 -1.21
N HIS A 87 11.22 -7.64 -1.14
CA HIS A 87 10.78 -6.48 -0.36
C HIS A 87 10.67 -5.19 -1.18
N ILE A 88 11.63 -4.92 -2.06
CA ILE A 88 11.67 -3.67 -2.83
C ILE A 88 10.73 -3.73 -4.04
N VAL A 89 10.74 -4.83 -4.79
CA VAL A 89 9.87 -5.00 -5.97
C VAL A 89 8.38 -4.92 -5.61
N PRO A 90 7.87 -5.62 -4.58
CA PRO A 90 6.49 -5.47 -4.13
C PRO A 90 6.09 -4.03 -3.76
N PHE A 91 6.97 -3.33 -3.04
CA PHE A 91 6.77 -1.93 -2.67
C PHE A 91 6.67 -1.04 -3.90
N LEU A 92 7.61 -1.16 -4.84
CA LEU A 92 7.64 -0.35 -6.07
C LEU A 92 6.43 -0.64 -6.96
N ILE A 93 6.03 -1.90 -7.12
CA ILE A 93 4.84 -2.27 -7.90
C ILE A 93 3.59 -1.61 -7.30
N ALA A 94 3.39 -1.70 -5.98
CA ALA A 94 2.24 -1.08 -5.34
C ALA A 94 2.25 0.45 -5.40
N LEU A 95 3.45 1.06 -5.30
CA LEU A 95 3.62 2.50 -5.43
C LEU A 95 3.22 2.98 -6.83
N VAL A 96 3.79 2.36 -7.87
CA VAL A 96 3.46 2.67 -9.28
C VAL A 96 1.98 2.42 -9.55
N TYR A 97 1.42 1.33 -9.00
CA TYR A 97 0.00 1.03 -9.15
C TYR A 97 -0.91 2.10 -8.53
N GLY A 98 -0.59 2.55 -7.31
CA GLY A 98 -1.31 3.65 -6.66
C GLY A 98 -1.21 4.97 -7.44
N ILE A 99 -0.03 5.27 -7.98
CA ILE A 99 0.17 6.44 -8.85
C ILE A 99 -0.71 6.34 -10.10
N PHE A 100 -0.79 5.17 -10.76
CA PHE A 100 -1.68 5.01 -11.91
C PHE A 100 -3.16 5.21 -11.55
N ILE A 101 -3.62 4.69 -10.41
CA ILE A 101 -4.99 4.93 -9.92
C ILE A 101 -5.27 6.43 -9.81
N VAL A 102 -4.32 7.17 -9.22
CA VAL A 102 -4.38 8.62 -9.07
C VAL A 102 -4.45 9.30 -10.43
N VAL A 103 -3.53 8.98 -11.34
CA VAL A 103 -3.47 9.58 -12.69
C VAL A 103 -4.76 9.36 -13.46
N PHE A 104 -5.32 8.14 -13.47
CA PHE A 104 -6.58 7.87 -14.15
C PHE A 104 -7.77 8.54 -13.46
N SER A 105 -7.77 8.65 -12.13
CA SER A 105 -8.82 9.38 -11.40
C SER A 105 -8.79 10.88 -11.71
N SER A 106 -7.61 11.48 -11.77
CA SER A 106 -7.42 12.93 -11.97
C SER A 106 -7.62 13.37 -13.43
N THR A 107 -7.42 12.48 -14.39
CA THR A 107 -7.63 12.75 -15.84
C THR A 107 -9.07 12.53 -16.30
N GLY A 108 -10.03 12.33 -15.39
CA GLY A 108 -11.44 12.09 -15.72
C GLY A 108 -11.77 10.65 -16.10
N ASN A 109 -10.78 9.75 -16.17
CA ASN A 109 -10.93 8.33 -16.47
C ASN A 109 -11.30 7.50 -15.22
N SER A 110 -12.28 7.98 -14.45
CA SER A 110 -12.69 7.39 -13.17
C SER A 110 -13.14 5.92 -13.30
N LYS A 111 -13.70 5.52 -14.45
CA LYS A 111 -14.03 4.12 -14.77
C LYS A 111 -12.81 3.21 -14.74
N ILE A 112 -11.68 3.65 -15.31
CA ILE A 112 -10.43 2.88 -15.33
C ILE A 112 -9.89 2.74 -13.91
N SER A 113 -9.84 3.85 -13.17
CA SER A 113 -9.42 3.87 -11.76
C SER A 113 -10.26 2.90 -10.91
N TYR A 114 -11.59 2.88 -11.10
CA TYR A 114 -12.49 1.95 -10.43
C TYR A 114 -12.21 0.49 -10.80
N SER A 115 -12.05 0.18 -12.08
CA SER A 115 -11.69 -1.17 -12.54
C SER A 115 -10.36 -1.65 -11.97
N MET A 116 -9.39 -0.74 -11.78
CA MET A 116 -8.13 -1.05 -11.09
C MET A 116 -8.36 -1.43 -9.62
N PHE A 117 -9.24 -0.75 -8.89
CA PHE A 117 -9.58 -1.22 -7.53
C PHE A 117 -10.21 -2.62 -7.55
N LEU A 118 -11.06 -2.93 -8.54
CA LEU A 118 -11.70 -4.24 -8.65
C LEU A 118 -10.71 -5.37 -8.97
N ILE A 119 -9.73 -5.14 -9.86
CA ILE A 119 -8.78 -6.18 -10.24
C ILE A 119 -7.87 -6.59 -9.06
N LEU A 120 -7.66 -5.72 -8.07
CA LEU A 120 -6.93 -6.08 -6.85
C LEU A 120 -7.59 -7.24 -6.08
N PHE A 121 -8.93 -7.36 -6.10
CA PHE A 121 -9.62 -8.48 -5.46
C PHE A 121 -9.31 -9.81 -6.15
N VAL A 122 -9.22 -9.81 -7.48
CA VAL A 122 -8.83 -10.99 -8.26
C VAL A 122 -7.35 -11.33 -8.00
N VAL A 123 -6.47 -10.33 -8.03
CA VAL A 123 -5.04 -10.52 -7.73
C VAL A 123 -4.83 -11.05 -6.31
N ALA A 124 -5.61 -10.58 -5.34
CA ALA A 124 -5.53 -11.03 -3.95
C ALA A 124 -5.84 -12.52 -3.74
N LEU A 125 -6.53 -13.18 -4.69
CA LEU A 125 -6.78 -14.63 -4.61
C LEU A 125 -5.49 -15.44 -4.80
N PHE A 126 -4.52 -14.90 -5.55
CA PHE A 126 -3.31 -15.63 -5.96
C PHE A 126 -2.01 -15.01 -5.42
N VAL A 127 -2.03 -13.73 -5.07
CA VAL A 127 -0.86 -12.98 -4.60
C VAL A 127 -1.17 -12.34 -3.24
N PRO A 128 -0.28 -12.46 -2.24
CA PRO A 128 -0.51 -11.92 -0.90
C PRO A 128 -0.26 -10.40 -0.86
N ILE A 129 -1.07 -9.63 -1.58
CA ILE A 129 -0.97 -8.16 -1.68
C ILE A 129 -1.35 -7.43 -0.38
N TYR A 130 -1.81 -8.15 0.65
CA TYR A 130 -2.01 -7.61 2.00
C TYR A 130 -0.71 -7.38 2.78
N LYS A 131 0.44 -7.83 2.26
CA LYS A 131 1.73 -7.69 2.95
C LYS A 131 2.14 -6.21 3.05
N SER A 132 2.90 -5.89 4.11
CA SER A 132 3.30 -4.52 4.46
C SER A 132 4.06 -3.76 3.36
N GLU A 133 4.79 -4.45 2.49
CA GLU A 133 5.47 -3.86 1.33
C GLU A 133 4.47 -3.23 0.35
N TYR A 134 3.45 -4.01 -0.04
CA TYR A 134 2.40 -3.56 -0.94
C TYR A 134 1.55 -2.48 -0.28
N PHE A 135 1.15 -2.69 0.98
CA PHE A 135 0.37 -1.72 1.75
C PHE A 135 1.05 -0.35 1.80
N LEU A 136 2.35 -0.31 2.12
CA LEU A 136 3.10 0.94 2.20
C LEU A 136 3.21 1.63 0.84
N GLY A 137 3.59 0.89 -0.20
CA GLY A 137 3.70 1.45 -1.55
C GLY A 137 2.37 2.03 -2.03
N PHE A 138 1.28 1.27 -1.84
CA PHE A 138 -0.06 1.69 -2.22
C PHE A 138 -0.51 2.97 -1.49
N VAL A 139 -0.34 3.03 -0.17
CA VAL A 139 -0.69 4.23 0.62
C VAL A 139 0.07 5.45 0.14
N LEU A 140 1.40 5.34 -0.02
CA LEU A 140 2.23 6.47 -0.48
C LEU A 140 1.86 6.92 -1.90
N GLY A 141 1.57 5.97 -2.81
CA GLY A 141 1.17 6.29 -4.18
C GLY A 141 -0.15 7.05 -4.28
N LEU A 142 -1.07 6.82 -3.35
CA LEU A 142 -2.37 7.50 -3.28
C LEU A 142 -2.31 8.84 -2.52
N THR A 143 -1.29 9.06 -1.70
CA THR A 143 -1.28 10.14 -0.69
C THR A 143 -1.31 11.54 -1.31
N TYR A 144 -0.67 11.73 -2.46
CA TYR A 144 -0.59 13.04 -3.11
C TYR A 144 -1.98 13.60 -3.50
N THR A 145 -2.88 12.77 -4.00
CA THR A 145 -4.20 13.24 -4.48
C THR A 145 -5.31 12.99 -3.48
N PHE A 146 -5.27 11.90 -2.74
CA PHE A 146 -6.34 11.53 -1.80
C PHE A 146 -6.05 11.96 -0.36
N GLY A 147 -4.91 12.62 -0.11
CA GLY A 147 -4.47 13.02 1.23
C GLY A 147 -3.87 11.87 2.03
N GLY A 148 -3.50 12.13 3.29
CA GLY A 148 -2.77 11.13 4.09
C GLY A 148 -3.64 10.17 4.93
N ALA A 149 -4.86 10.55 5.30
CA ALA A 149 -5.69 9.71 6.17
C ALA A 149 -6.61 8.77 5.39
N LEU A 150 -7.21 9.25 4.30
CA LEU A 150 -8.15 8.47 3.51
C LEU A 150 -7.51 7.22 2.88
N PRO A 151 -6.33 7.30 2.23
CA PRO A 151 -5.66 6.11 1.71
C PRO A 151 -5.30 5.10 2.79
N VAL A 152 -4.93 5.55 3.99
CA VAL A 152 -4.61 4.65 5.10
C VAL A 152 -5.84 3.85 5.52
N ILE A 153 -6.97 4.52 5.72
CA ILE A 153 -8.23 3.86 6.11
C ILE A 153 -8.65 2.84 5.04
N ILE A 154 -8.69 3.26 3.78
CA ILE A 154 -9.07 2.40 2.65
C ILE A 154 -8.11 1.21 2.54
N ALA A 155 -6.79 1.45 2.59
CA ALA A 155 -5.80 0.41 2.47
C ALA A 155 -5.86 -0.59 3.64
N LEU A 156 -6.22 -0.16 4.86
CA LEU A 156 -6.38 -1.05 6.01
C LEU A 156 -7.57 -2.00 5.81
N VAL A 157 -8.70 -1.45 5.37
CA VAL A 157 -9.89 -2.25 5.03
C VAL A 157 -9.57 -3.23 3.92
N LEU A 158 -8.99 -2.75 2.81
CA LEU A 158 -8.61 -3.58 1.67
C LEU A 158 -7.60 -4.66 2.07
N SER A 159 -6.57 -4.33 2.85
CA SER A 159 -5.58 -5.32 3.30
C SER A 159 -6.21 -6.42 4.15
N THR A 160 -7.20 -6.09 4.97
CA THR A 160 -7.96 -7.08 5.76
C THR A 160 -8.74 -8.00 4.83
N VAL A 161 -9.44 -7.44 3.83
CA VAL A 161 -10.17 -8.23 2.84
C VAL A 161 -9.22 -9.10 2.00
N PHE A 162 -8.09 -8.56 1.54
CA PHE A 162 -7.09 -9.29 0.78
C PHE A 162 -6.44 -10.41 1.59
N TYR A 163 -6.24 -10.21 2.90
CA TYR A 163 -5.81 -11.28 3.79
C TYR A 163 -6.83 -12.44 3.82
N LEU A 164 -8.13 -12.12 3.92
CA LEU A 164 -9.18 -13.14 3.91
C LEU A 164 -9.25 -13.87 2.56
N LEU A 165 -9.23 -13.12 1.46
CA LEU A 165 -9.23 -13.66 0.11
C LEU A 165 -8.06 -14.62 -0.11
N PHE A 166 -6.84 -14.18 0.20
CA PHE A 166 -5.65 -14.97 -0.07
C PHE A 166 -5.57 -16.24 0.80
N ASN A 167 -5.90 -16.16 2.08
CA ASN A 167 -5.69 -17.30 2.99
C ASN A 167 -6.87 -18.28 3.07
N TYR A 168 -8.10 -17.83 2.82
CA TYR A 168 -9.29 -18.69 2.95
C TYR A 168 -9.94 -19.02 1.61
N ILE A 169 -9.98 -18.07 0.67
CA ILE A 169 -10.69 -18.26 -0.60
C ILE A 169 -9.74 -18.74 -1.71
N GLY A 170 -8.54 -18.18 -1.79
CA GLY A 170 -7.49 -18.57 -2.74
C GLY A 170 -7.22 -20.08 -2.76
N PRO A 171 -7.03 -20.75 -1.61
CA PRO A 171 -6.79 -22.20 -1.58
C PRO A 171 -7.95 -23.02 -2.14
N ILE A 172 -9.19 -22.54 -2.01
CA ILE A 172 -10.37 -23.21 -2.58
C ILE A 172 -10.30 -23.19 -4.11
N PHE A 173 -9.96 -22.05 -4.71
CA PHE A 173 -9.79 -21.94 -6.16
C PHE A 173 -8.66 -22.83 -6.67
N VAL A 174 -7.53 -22.86 -5.96
CA VAL A 174 -6.41 -23.75 -6.30
C VAL A 174 -6.83 -25.22 -6.19
N PHE A 175 -7.52 -25.60 -5.11
CA PHE A 175 -8.03 -26.96 -4.92
C PHE A 175 -8.97 -27.38 -6.04
N ILE A 176 -9.96 -26.55 -6.39
CA ILE A 176 -10.90 -26.82 -7.48
C ILE A 176 -10.15 -26.96 -8.81
N GLY A 177 -9.21 -26.06 -9.12
CA GLY A 177 -8.46 -26.12 -10.36
C GLY A 177 -7.53 -27.34 -10.44
N THR A 178 -6.95 -27.80 -9.32
CA THR A 178 -6.22 -29.08 -9.30
C THR A 178 -7.12 -30.29 -9.53
N LYS A 179 -8.38 -30.23 -9.08
CA LYS A 179 -9.36 -31.31 -9.27
C LYS A 179 -9.87 -31.41 -10.71
N ILE A 180 -9.95 -30.29 -11.41
CA ILE A 180 -10.41 -30.19 -12.82
C ILE A 180 -9.22 -30.37 -13.80
N GLY A 181 -7.99 -30.53 -13.30
CA GLY A 181 -6.80 -30.73 -14.13
C GLY A 181 -6.25 -29.44 -14.77
N VAL A 182 -6.71 -28.27 -14.30
CA VAL A 182 -6.24 -26.95 -14.77
C VAL A 182 -4.91 -26.57 -14.09
N PHE A 183 -4.68 -27.04 -12.86
CA PHE A 183 -3.42 -26.83 -12.13
C PHE A 183 -2.74 -28.17 -11.82
N GLU A 184 -1.43 -28.26 -12.07
CA GLU A 184 -0.63 -29.39 -11.59
C GLU A 184 -0.62 -29.40 -10.05
N LYS A 185 -0.80 -30.58 -9.44
CA LYS A 185 -0.56 -30.75 -8.00
C LYS A 185 0.89 -30.39 -7.72
N GLY A 186 1.13 -29.23 -7.11
CA GLY A 186 2.46 -28.85 -6.65
C GLY A 186 3.02 -29.95 -5.75
N LYS A 187 4.20 -30.47 -6.12
CA LYS A 187 5.03 -31.33 -5.26
C LYS A 187 5.56 -30.54 -4.08
#